data_AF-A0A3G9I630-F1
#
_entry.id   AF-A0A3G9I630-F1
#
_cell.length_a   1.000
_cell.length_b   1.000
_cell.length_c   1.000
_cell.angle_alpha   90.00
_cell.angle_beta   90.00
_cell.angle_gamma   90.00
#
_symmetry.space_group_name_H-M   'P 1'
#
loop_
_entity.id
_entity.type
_entity.pdbx_description
1 polymer ?
#
loop_
_entity_poly.entity_id
_entity_poly.type
_entity_poly.pdbx_seq_one_letter_code
_entity_poly.pdbx_strand_id
1 'polypeptide(L)'
;MATGQYLLWKDAQGHDFRPVALTGTNLLNDRNLNKGTAFTEQERADFELGGLLPPQVQTFEAQLERVYEAFLSACSDIEKYQNLRALQDRNETLFYALLSRHVEEMTPYIYTPTVGKACQEFSHRFQKPRGLYITPKNVDDMGSLARHMDAKAVRIIVVTDSQGILGIGDQGVGGMGIPIGKLALYTLGAGIHPACCLPIALDVGTDNQALLDDPMYLGQPHRRIRGKEYDDFIDKFVAGVKRHFPNAVLQWEDFSKSNAFNNLARYQQALPSFNDDIQGTGAVVLAGIIGAVKSKGETLGQQHYLVYGAGAGGVGVADQICAGMIREGLDPQAARDRIYILDTQGLVCDNREGLDEYKRRYAKPGLLLAQWDLQGKAGLTEVLRHVPITVLLGTSGAGGAFQEEHIQLMLTHCERPMVFPLSNPTANCEALPEDIFRWSQGRAIVATGSPFKDVHHEGQDYRIGQGNNVFIFPGVGLAAIVSQIREISPDIFTTAAFALAECVSEADLARGTVYPRISELRNISVHVATAVLKDIVRRDPSHPLIGQDLQEHILSHMWEPVYLPYRRV
;
A
#
# COMPACT_ATOMS: atom_id res chain seq x y z
N MET A 1 -23.15 26.80 13.86
CA MET A 1 -22.06 26.41 12.94
C MET A 1 -22.23 24.93 12.64
N ALA A 2 -22.33 24.53 11.37
CA ALA A 2 -22.27 23.11 11.04
C ALA A 2 -20.82 22.63 11.29
N THR A 3 -20.63 21.53 12.01
CA THR A 3 -19.35 20.79 12.02
C THR A 3 -19.14 20.26 10.61
N GLY A 4 -18.19 20.80 9.86
CA GLY A 4 -17.88 20.26 8.54
C GLY A 4 -16.95 19.06 8.62
N GLN A 5 -16.96 18.28 7.55
CA GLN A 5 -16.05 17.16 7.32
C GLN A 5 -14.61 17.66 7.36
N TYR A 6 -13.72 16.90 8.01
CA TYR A 6 -12.27 17.16 8.11
C TYR A 6 -11.86 18.55 8.61
N LEU A 7 -12.50 19.04 9.66
CA LEU A 7 -12.10 20.30 10.31
C LEU A 7 -12.21 21.50 9.35
N LEU A 8 -13.23 21.49 8.49
CA LEU A 8 -13.62 22.61 7.66
C LEU A 8 -14.93 23.18 8.18
N TRP A 9 -15.05 24.50 8.29
CA TRP A 9 -16.28 25.17 8.72
C TRP A 9 -16.70 26.20 7.70
N LYS A 10 -18.01 26.33 7.49
CA LYS A 10 -18.59 27.37 6.63
C LYS A 10 -19.19 28.48 7.48
N ASP A 11 -18.92 29.72 7.11
CA ASP A 11 -19.56 30.88 7.71
C ASP A 11 -20.98 31.12 7.17
N ALA A 12 -21.65 32.17 7.64
CA ALA A 12 -23.02 32.49 7.21
C ALA A 12 -23.14 32.84 5.72
N GLN A 13 -22.02 33.16 5.07
CA GLN A 13 -21.90 33.46 3.64
C GLN A 13 -21.42 32.25 2.83
N GLY A 14 -21.14 31.12 3.49
CA GLY A 14 -20.69 29.88 2.85
C GLY A 14 -19.18 29.79 2.64
N HIS A 15 -18.39 30.76 3.12
CA HIS A 15 -16.93 30.73 3.00
C HIS A 15 -16.31 29.76 4.00
N ASP A 16 -15.30 29.03 3.54
CA ASP A 16 -14.58 28.04 4.35
C ASP A 16 -13.57 28.73 5.28
N PHE A 17 -13.53 28.30 6.53
CA PHE A 17 -12.58 28.74 7.54
C PHE A 17 -12.26 27.62 8.54
N ARG A 18 -11.23 27.83 9.35
CA ARG A 18 -10.84 26.92 10.43
C ARG A 18 -10.82 27.66 11.78
N PRO A 19 -11.69 27.29 12.75
CA PRO A 19 -11.56 27.62 14.15
C PRO A 19 -10.21 27.15 14.70
N VAL A 20 -9.50 28.04 15.37
CA VAL A 20 -8.21 27.76 15.99
C VAL A 20 -8.16 28.39 17.37
N ALA A 21 -7.87 27.58 18.39
CA ALA A 21 -7.71 28.03 19.77
C ALA A 21 -6.25 28.32 20.15
N LEU A 22 -5.28 27.76 19.39
CA LEU A 22 -3.85 27.92 19.65
C LEU A 22 -3.36 29.29 19.19
N THR A 23 -2.46 29.90 19.96
CA THR A 23 -1.78 31.17 19.63
C THR A 23 -0.27 31.05 19.82
N GLY A 24 0.47 32.07 19.38
CA GLY A 24 1.91 32.19 19.58
C GLY A 24 2.71 30.97 19.11
N THR A 25 3.73 30.59 19.88
CA THR A 25 4.61 29.46 19.57
C THR A 25 3.87 28.11 19.53
N ASN A 26 2.78 27.96 20.28
CA ASN A 26 1.99 26.71 20.26
C ASN A 26 1.35 26.48 18.88
N LEU A 27 0.81 27.55 18.28
CA LEU A 27 0.27 27.49 16.91
C LEU A 27 1.38 27.18 15.89
N LEU A 28 2.55 27.79 16.04
CA LEU A 28 3.69 27.55 15.13
C LEU A 28 4.27 26.13 15.24
N ASN A 29 4.12 25.48 16.39
CA ASN A 29 4.60 24.12 16.62
C ASN A 29 3.59 23.02 16.23
N ASP A 30 2.32 23.39 16.02
CA ASP A 30 1.30 22.46 15.54
C ASP A 30 1.42 22.25 14.03
N ARG A 31 1.86 21.05 13.63
CA ARG A 31 2.11 20.69 12.23
C ARG A 31 0.85 20.74 11.33
N ASN A 32 -0.35 20.62 11.90
CA ASN A 32 -1.61 20.66 11.16
C ASN A 32 -2.13 22.09 10.96
N LEU A 33 -1.64 23.04 11.76
CA LEU A 33 -2.12 24.43 11.80
C LEU A 33 -1.06 25.43 11.36
N ASN A 34 0.22 25.07 11.42
CA ASN A 34 1.29 25.98 11.08
C ASN A 34 1.30 26.34 9.59
N LYS A 35 1.15 27.63 9.27
CA LYS A 35 1.33 28.19 7.92
C LYS A 35 2.71 28.82 7.70
N GLY A 36 3.54 28.89 8.74
CA GLY A 36 4.84 29.55 8.71
C GLY A 36 4.75 31.00 8.22
N THR A 37 5.58 31.37 7.24
CA THR A 37 5.61 32.72 6.65
C THR A 37 4.34 33.14 5.91
N ALA A 38 3.38 32.23 5.67
CA ALA A 38 2.13 32.50 4.97
C ALA A 38 0.96 32.91 5.88
N PHE A 39 1.15 32.98 7.20
CA PHE A 39 0.18 33.67 8.06
C PHE A 39 0.05 35.12 7.60
N THR A 40 -1.19 35.54 7.32
CA THR A 40 -1.50 36.92 6.91
C THR A 40 -1.23 37.91 8.04
N GLU A 41 -1.11 39.21 7.75
CA GLU A 41 -0.93 40.23 8.80
C GLU A 41 -2.06 40.19 9.84
N GLN A 42 -3.31 39.98 9.39
CA GLN A 42 -4.45 39.85 10.28
C GLN A 42 -4.33 38.60 11.16
N GLU A 43 -3.98 37.44 10.59
CA GLU A 43 -3.77 36.22 11.39
C GLU A 43 -2.59 36.38 12.36
N ARG A 44 -1.52 37.08 11.97
CA ARG A 44 -0.39 37.35 12.86
C ARG A 44 -0.81 38.20 14.05
N ALA A 45 -1.69 39.18 13.87
CA ALA A 45 -2.25 39.97 14.95
C ALA A 45 -3.21 39.13 15.83
N ASP A 46 -4.17 38.44 15.21
CA ASP A 46 -5.21 37.68 15.89
C ASP A 46 -4.66 36.53 16.75
N PHE A 47 -3.60 35.89 16.27
CA PHE A 47 -2.97 34.73 16.92
C PHE A 47 -1.66 35.06 17.64
N GLU A 48 -1.36 36.35 17.88
CA GLU A 48 -0.20 36.79 18.68
C GLU A 48 1.14 36.28 18.13
N LEU A 49 1.32 36.36 16.80
CA LEU A 49 2.53 35.91 16.10
C LEU A 49 3.52 37.04 15.76
N GLY A 50 3.19 38.27 16.16
CA GLY A 50 4.04 39.45 15.93
C GLY A 50 5.44 39.26 16.49
N GLY A 51 6.47 39.43 15.65
CA GLY A 51 7.88 39.25 16.02
C GLY A 51 8.36 37.78 16.09
N LEU A 52 7.47 36.78 15.99
CA LEU A 52 7.84 35.36 15.99
C LEU A 52 8.19 34.82 14.60
N LEU A 53 7.88 35.57 13.54
CA LEU A 53 8.11 35.20 12.14
C LEU A 53 8.87 36.31 11.42
N PRO A 54 9.64 35.98 10.36
CA PRO A 54 10.18 36.99 9.45
C PRO A 54 9.09 37.95 8.96
N PRO A 55 9.40 39.25 8.80
CA PRO A 55 8.39 40.28 8.56
C PRO A 55 7.68 40.13 7.21
N GLN A 56 8.34 39.55 6.20
CA GLN A 56 7.72 39.33 4.89
C GLN A 56 6.65 38.23 4.98
N VAL A 57 5.40 38.57 4.66
CA VAL A 57 4.34 37.61 4.37
C VAL A 57 4.59 37.00 2.99
N GLN A 58 4.63 35.66 2.93
CA GLN A 58 4.81 34.92 1.69
C GLN A 58 3.48 34.32 1.20
N THR A 59 3.35 34.18 -0.12
CA THR A 59 2.26 33.40 -0.70
C THR A 59 2.49 31.91 -0.48
N PHE A 60 1.43 31.11 -0.59
CA PHE A 60 1.53 29.65 -0.55
C PHE A 60 2.49 29.11 -1.63
N GLU A 61 2.38 29.66 -2.84
CA GLU A 61 3.26 29.30 -3.98
C GLU A 61 4.73 29.59 -3.70
N ALA A 62 5.05 30.75 -3.12
CA ALA A 62 6.43 31.08 -2.77
C ALA A 62 7.01 30.16 -1.69
N GLN A 63 6.17 29.67 -0.76
CA GLN A 63 6.61 28.65 0.19
C GLN A 63 6.89 27.31 -0.48
N LEU A 64 6.04 26.91 -1.43
CA LEU A 64 6.20 25.67 -2.20
C LEU A 64 7.48 25.68 -3.03
N GLU A 65 7.75 26.76 -3.75
CA GLU A 65 8.99 26.91 -4.51
C GLU A 65 10.22 26.77 -3.60
N ARG A 66 10.24 27.47 -2.46
CA ARG A 66 11.36 27.41 -1.52
C ARG A 66 11.60 26.00 -0.96
N VAL A 67 10.53 25.24 -0.64
CA VAL A 67 10.72 23.86 -0.14
C VAL A 67 11.08 22.88 -1.25
N TYR A 68 10.67 23.16 -2.49
CA TYR A 68 11.08 22.40 -3.67
C TYR A 68 12.57 22.62 -3.99
N GLU A 69 13.05 23.86 -3.99
CA GLU A 69 14.49 24.18 -4.14
C GLU A 69 15.34 23.48 -3.06
N ALA A 70 14.87 23.50 -1.81
CA ALA A 70 15.54 22.79 -0.71
C ALA A 70 15.61 21.27 -0.97
N PHE A 71 14.52 20.67 -1.45
CA PHE A 71 14.49 19.26 -1.85
C PHE A 71 15.47 18.96 -3.00
N LEU A 72 15.53 19.81 -4.03
CA LEU A 72 16.45 19.64 -5.15
C LEU A 72 17.92 19.77 -4.73
N SER A 73 18.22 20.59 -3.72
CA SER A 73 19.59 20.77 -3.22
C SER A 73 20.14 19.57 -2.42
N ALA A 74 19.28 18.66 -1.97
CA ALA A 74 19.70 17.48 -1.20
C ALA A 74 20.52 16.50 -2.07
N CYS A 75 21.65 16.03 -1.56
CA CYS A 75 22.65 15.30 -2.34
C CYS A 75 22.39 13.79 -2.42
N SER A 76 21.53 13.25 -1.57
CA SER A 76 21.21 11.82 -1.56
C SER A 76 19.72 11.56 -1.31
N ASP A 77 19.26 10.36 -1.69
CA ASP A 77 17.86 9.95 -1.51
C ASP A 77 17.43 9.98 -0.04
N ILE A 78 18.33 9.62 0.89
CA ILE A 78 18.03 9.66 2.32
C ILE A 78 17.94 11.10 2.85
N GLU A 79 18.74 12.03 2.33
CA GLU A 79 18.62 13.45 2.68
C GLU A 79 17.35 14.06 2.09
N LYS A 80 16.94 13.65 0.88
CA LYS A 80 15.65 14.02 0.28
C LYS A 80 14.49 13.53 1.16
N TYR A 81 14.54 12.28 1.62
CA TYR A 81 13.59 11.74 2.60
C TYR A 81 13.56 12.58 3.88
N GLN A 82 14.71 12.89 4.48
CA GLN A 82 14.78 13.70 5.70
C GLN A 82 14.21 15.11 5.50
N ASN A 83 14.47 15.75 4.36
CA ASN A 83 13.89 17.05 4.02
C ASN A 83 12.36 17.00 3.96
N LEU A 84 11.81 15.99 3.27
CA LEU A 84 10.36 15.76 3.17
C LEU A 84 9.75 15.43 4.55
N ARG A 85 10.42 14.61 5.36
CA ARG A 85 10.02 14.29 6.74
C ARG A 85 10.00 15.51 7.65
N ALA A 86 11.05 16.31 7.62
CA ALA A 86 11.14 17.55 8.39
C ALA A 86 10.06 18.55 7.97
N LEU A 87 9.72 18.61 6.67
CA LEU A 87 8.59 19.40 6.18
C LEU A 87 7.27 18.88 6.74
N GLN A 88 7.00 17.56 6.65
CA GLN A 88 5.77 16.97 7.19
C GLN A 88 5.60 17.19 8.69
N ASP A 89 6.69 17.21 9.46
CA ASP A 89 6.66 17.42 10.90
C ASP A 89 6.59 18.89 11.33
N ARG A 90 6.77 19.81 10.37
CA ARG A 90 6.68 21.26 10.52
C ARG A 90 5.36 21.84 9.99
N ASN A 91 4.90 21.37 8.84
CA ASN A 91 3.74 21.90 8.12
C ASN A 91 3.19 20.84 7.15
N GLU A 92 2.12 20.17 7.55
CA GLU A 92 1.53 19.08 6.77
C GLU A 92 0.81 19.55 5.51
N THR A 93 0.12 20.69 5.55
CA THR A 93 -0.53 21.25 4.35
C THR A 93 0.50 21.49 3.25
N LEU A 94 1.63 22.12 3.57
CA LEU A 94 2.68 22.40 2.61
C LEU A 94 3.38 21.12 2.11
N PHE A 95 3.58 20.14 3.01
CA PHE A 95 4.11 18.82 2.64
C PHE A 95 3.24 18.14 1.57
N TYR A 96 1.93 18.03 1.81
CA TYR A 96 1.03 17.33 0.89
C TYR A 96 0.80 18.10 -0.40
N ALA A 97 0.80 19.44 -0.36
CA ALA A 97 0.72 20.25 -1.57
C ALA A 97 1.97 20.13 -2.46
N LEU A 98 3.15 20.01 -1.85
CA LEU A 98 4.39 19.74 -2.59
C LEU A 98 4.32 18.36 -3.25
N LEU A 99 3.97 17.32 -2.48
CA LEU A 99 3.84 15.97 -3.01
C LEU A 99 2.80 15.86 -4.14
N SER A 100 1.65 16.52 -4.02
CA SER A 100 0.59 16.46 -5.03
C SER A 100 0.99 17.06 -6.38
N ARG A 101 2.00 17.95 -6.41
CA ARG A 101 2.53 18.55 -7.64
C ARG A 101 3.66 17.75 -8.26
N HIS A 102 4.35 16.93 -7.45
CA HIS A 102 5.53 16.16 -7.83
C HIS A 102 5.34 14.67 -7.51
N VAL A 103 4.15 14.12 -7.75
CA VAL A 103 3.79 12.75 -7.31
C VAL A 103 4.78 11.71 -7.83
N GLU A 104 5.08 11.73 -9.13
CA GLU A 104 5.98 10.76 -9.76
C GLU A 104 7.42 10.90 -9.26
N GLU A 105 7.89 12.12 -9.05
CA GLU A 105 9.24 12.42 -8.57
C GLU A 105 9.41 12.06 -7.09
N MET A 106 8.43 12.42 -6.23
CA MET A 106 8.60 12.40 -4.79
C MET A 106 8.15 11.11 -4.10
N THR A 107 7.24 10.34 -4.71
CA THR A 107 6.74 9.08 -4.16
C THR A 107 7.87 8.08 -3.80
N PRO A 108 8.91 7.88 -4.64
CA PRO A 108 10.01 6.97 -4.32
C PRO A 108 10.83 7.34 -3.07
N TYR A 109 10.74 8.59 -2.60
CA TYR A 109 11.45 9.04 -1.41
C TYR A 109 10.61 8.85 -0.13
N ILE A 110 9.31 9.12 -0.18
CA ILE A 110 8.42 8.96 0.99
C ILE A 110 7.93 7.51 1.18
N TYR A 111 8.15 6.66 0.19
CA TYR A 111 7.77 5.25 0.17
C TYR A 111 8.91 4.40 -0.40
N THR A 112 8.62 3.24 -0.98
CA THR A 112 9.63 2.36 -1.58
C THR A 112 10.30 3.02 -2.78
N PRO A 113 11.64 2.91 -2.93
CA PRO A 113 12.55 2.11 -2.10
C PRO A 113 13.17 2.84 -0.90
N THR A 114 13.17 4.18 -0.88
CA THR A 114 13.97 4.97 0.09
C THR A 114 13.54 4.75 1.54
N VAL A 115 12.23 4.54 1.78
CA VAL A 115 11.70 4.29 3.13
C VAL A 115 12.33 3.05 3.78
N GLY A 116 12.76 2.05 3.00
CA GLY A 116 13.43 0.86 3.53
C GLY A 116 14.74 1.21 4.22
N LYS A 117 15.57 2.05 3.58
CA LYS A 117 16.81 2.57 4.17
C LYS A 117 16.51 3.44 5.40
N ALA A 118 15.46 4.27 5.34
CA ALA A 118 15.04 5.06 6.49
C ALA A 118 14.59 4.20 7.68
N CYS A 119 13.98 3.03 7.46
CA CYS A 119 13.63 2.08 8.51
C CYS A 119 14.86 1.43 9.13
N GLN A 120 15.84 1.03 8.32
CA GLN A 120 17.11 0.47 8.80
C GLN A 120 17.91 1.47 9.65
N GLU A 121 17.91 2.74 9.25
CA GLU A 121 18.62 3.81 9.95
C GLU A 121 17.73 4.57 10.95
N PHE A 122 16.52 4.06 11.24
CA PHE A 122 15.48 4.80 11.99
C PHE A 122 15.97 5.29 13.35
N SER A 123 16.57 4.40 14.15
CA SER A 123 17.01 4.73 15.51
C SER A 123 18.09 5.83 15.52
N HIS A 124 19.03 5.76 14.58
CA HIS A 124 20.10 6.77 14.42
C HIS A 124 19.60 8.10 13.86
N ARG A 125 18.45 8.09 13.16
CA ARG A 125 17.88 9.25 12.49
C ARG A 125 16.62 9.78 13.14
N PHE A 126 16.26 9.28 14.30
CA PHE A 126 15.06 9.69 15.00
C PHE A 126 15.12 11.18 15.35
N GLN A 127 14.10 11.93 14.96
CA GLN A 127 14.01 13.37 15.20
C GLN A 127 12.76 13.75 15.98
N LYS A 128 11.58 13.38 15.48
CA LYS A 128 10.29 13.72 16.08
C LYS A 128 9.37 12.50 16.08
N PRO A 129 8.67 12.21 17.18
CA PRO A 129 7.69 11.12 17.19
C PRO A 129 6.48 11.44 16.30
N ARG A 130 5.96 10.39 15.67
CA ARG A 130 4.72 10.36 14.89
C ARG A 130 4.06 9.00 15.08
N GLY A 131 2.77 8.98 15.39
CA GLY A 131 2.04 7.74 15.65
C GLY A 131 2.17 7.23 17.08
N LEU A 132 1.82 5.97 17.29
CA LEU A 132 1.88 5.28 18.58
C LEU A 132 2.82 4.08 18.53
N TYR A 133 3.54 3.86 19.63
CA TYR A 133 4.36 2.69 19.86
C TYR A 133 3.69 1.85 20.95
N ILE A 134 3.11 0.71 20.56
CA ILE A 134 2.37 -0.16 21.45
C ILE A 134 3.23 -1.38 21.76
N THR A 135 3.35 -1.70 23.04
CA THR A 135 4.21 -2.76 23.58
C THR A 135 3.38 -3.61 24.55
N PRO A 136 3.84 -4.82 24.91
CA PRO A 136 3.18 -5.62 25.94
C PRO A 136 2.99 -4.89 27.28
N LYS A 137 3.81 -3.88 27.57
CA LYS A 137 3.75 -3.10 28.81
C LYS A 137 2.67 -2.03 28.84
N ASN A 138 2.24 -1.52 27.68
CA ASN A 138 1.31 -0.38 27.59
C ASN A 138 0.01 -0.65 26.82
N VAL A 139 -0.15 -1.83 26.24
CA VAL A 139 -1.35 -2.20 25.46
C VAL A 139 -2.64 -2.10 26.29
N ASP A 140 -2.57 -2.38 27.59
CA ASP A 140 -3.73 -2.27 28.50
C ASP A 140 -4.11 -0.80 28.80
N ASP A 141 -3.23 0.18 28.52
CA ASP A 141 -3.43 1.62 28.75
C ASP A 141 -3.64 2.43 27.46
N MET A 142 -4.06 1.79 26.36
CA MET A 142 -4.40 2.49 25.11
C MET A 142 -5.43 3.62 25.29
N GLY A 143 -6.28 3.53 26.31
CA GLY A 143 -7.23 4.58 26.67
C GLY A 143 -6.56 5.88 27.11
N SER A 144 -5.42 5.83 27.79
CA SER A 144 -4.66 7.04 28.13
C SER A 144 -3.99 7.64 26.91
N LEU A 145 -3.40 6.81 26.04
CA LEU A 145 -2.81 7.25 24.78
C LEU A 145 -3.83 7.96 23.89
N ALA A 146 -5.05 7.43 23.81
CA ALA A 146 -6.15 8.00 23.05
C ALA A 146 -6.60 9.39 23.56
N ARG A 147 -6.37 9.74 24.83
CA ARG A 147 -6.73 11.07 25.38
C ARG A 147 -5.81 12.20 24.90
N HIS A 148 -4.63 11.87 24.39
CA HIS A 148 -3.67 12.86 23.87
C HIS A 148 -3.91 13.22 22.40
N MET A 149 -4.94 12.64 21.79
CA MET A 149 -5.35 12.90 20.40
C MET A 149 -6.87 12.93 20.28
N ASP A 150 -7.39 13.44 19.17
CA ASP A 150 -8.80 13.28 18.87
C ASP A 150 -9.06 11.86 18.33
N ALA A 151 -9.07 10.88 19.23
CA ALA A 151 -9.18 9.47 18.88
C ALA A 151 -10.46 9.14 18.09
N LYS A 152 -11.55 9.92 18.29
CA LYS A 152 -12.80 9.74 17.54
C LYS A 152 -12.73 10.31 16.13
N ALA A 153 -11.78 11.20 15.83
CA ALA A 153 -11.52 11.71 14.49
C ALA A 153 -10.63 10.78 13.65
N VAL A 154 -9.94 9.81 14.26
CA VAL A 154 -9.18 8.80 13.52
C VAL A 154 -10.12 7.99 12.62
N ARG A 155 -9.74 7.84 11.35
CA ARG A 155 -10.49 7.12 10.30
C ARG A 155 -9.70 5.97 9.72
N ILE A 156 -8.38 6.04 9.77
CA ILE A 156 -7.54 4.96 9.28
C ILE A 156 -6.30 4.78 10.15
N ILE A 157 -6.01 3.52 10.44
CA ILE A 157 -4.83 3.08 11.16
C ILE A 157 -4.06 2.17 10.22
N VAL A 158 -2.77 2.43 10.04
CA VAL A 158 -1.84 1.45 9.47
C VAL A 158 -0.98 0.95 10.61
N VAL A 159 -0.97 -0.36 10.82
CA VAL A 159 -0.24 -1.01 11.90
C VAL A 159 0.75 -2.01 11.35
N THR A 160 1.93 -2.09 11.98
CA THR A 160 2.97 -3.08 11.67
C THR A 160 3.59 -3.61 12.96
N ASP A 161 4.02 -4.88 12.97
CA ASP A 161 5.01 -5.38 13.95
C ASP A 161 6.44 -5.41 13.38
N SER A 162 6.59 -4.96 12.13
CA SER A 162 7.86 -4.76 11.41
C SER A 162 8.71 -6.02 11.29
N GLN A 163 8.10 -7.21 11.39
CA GLN A 163 8.82 -8.48 11.28
C GLN A 163 9.10 -8.86 9.82
N GLY A 164 8.22 -8.46 8.89
CA GLY A 164 8.18 -8.93 7.51
C GLY A 164 8.43 -7.86 6.47
N ILE A 165 9.13 -6.75 6.79
CA ILE A 165 9.29 -5.64 5.85
C ILE A 165 9.93 -6.09 4.55
N LEU A 166 9.25 -5.84 3.44
CA LEU A 166 9.63 -6.38 2.13
C LEU A 166 11.08 -6.01 1.76
N GLY A 167 11.89 -7.04 1.51
CA GLY A 167 13.29 -6.90 1.07
C GLY A 167 14.31 -6.61 2.19
N ILE A 168 13.88 -6.21 3.39
CA ILE A 168 14.80 -5.89 4.52
C ILE A 168 14.49 -6.64 5.81
N GLY A 169 13.39 -7.39 5.87
CA GLY A 169 13.05 -8.28 6.99
C GLY A 169 12.72 -7.55 8.29
N ASP A 170 13.17 -8.12 9.41
CA ASP A 170 12.87 -7.63 10.75
C ASP A 170 13.63 -6.33 11.08
N GLN A 171 12.89 -5.24 11.27
CA GLN A 171 13.45 -3.93 11.63
C GLN A 171 13.01 -3.45 13.03
N GLY A 172 12.30 -4.30 13.80
CA GLY A 172 11.72 -3.94 15.09
C GLY A 172 11.01 -2.57 15.07
N VAL A 173 11.23 -1.70 16.06
CA VAL A 173 10.61 -0.36 16.09
C VAL A 173 10.91 0.52 14.87
N GLY A 174 12.01 0.24 14.14
CA GLY A 174 12.43 1.02 12.98
C GLY A 174 11.45 0.98 11.81
N GLY A 175 10.64 -0.08 11.73
CA GLY A 175 9.61 -0.22 10.70
C GLY A 175 8.43 0.76 10.84
N MET A 176 8.38 1.60 11.88
CA MET A 176 7.44 2.72 11.99
C MET A 176 7.45 3.64 10.75
N GLY A 177 8.55 3.69 10.00
CA GLY A 177 8.61 4.39 8.72
C GLY A 177 7.58 3.92 7.68
N ILE A 178 7.19 2.64 7.71
CA ILE A 178 6.25 2.06 6.74
C ILE A 178 4.81 2.57 6.97
N PRO A 179 4.18 2.43 8.16
CA PRO A 179 2.87 3.03 8.41
C PRO A 179 2.80 4.52 8.10
N ILE A 180 3.87 5.25 8.43
CA ILE A 180 3.98 6.67 8.15
C ILE A 180 3.93 6.94 6.64
N GLY A 181 4.72 6.21 5.85
CA GLY A 181 4.74 6.34 4.38
C GLY A 181 3.39 5.97 3.75
N LYS A 182 2.78 4.85 4.17
CA LYS A 182 1.47 4.43 3.67
C LYS A 182 0.36 5.43 3.96
N LEU A 183 0.35 6.01 5.16
CA LEU A 183 -0.62 7.04 5.51
C LEU A 183 -0.40 8.35 4.74
N ALA A 184 0.84 8.66 4.36
CA ALA A 184 1.10 9.77 3.43
C ALA A 184 0.47 9.49 2.04
N LEU A 185 0.56 8.25 1.55
CA LEU A 185 -0.06 7.85 0.29
C LEU A 185 -1.60 7.79 0.37
N TYR A 186 -2.17 7.46 1.53
CA TYR A 186 -3.61 7.61 1.78
C TYR A 186 -4.09 9.05 1.63
N THR A 187 -3.39 10.01 2.22
CA THR A 187 -3.74 11.41 2.06
C THR A 187 -3.54 11.85 0.60
N LEU A 188 -2.44 11.46 -0.03
CA LEU A 188 -2.12 11.87 -1.40
C LEU A 188 -3.15 11.35 -2.42
N GLY A 189 -3.46 10.06 -2.37
CA GLY A 189 -4.39 9.41 -3.29
C GLY A 189 -5.85 9.59 -2.90
N ALA A 190 -6.20 9.25 -1.66
CA ALA A 190 -7.58 9.22 -1.19
C ALA A 190 -8.05 10.51 -0.51
N GLY A 191 -7.19 11.52 -0.32
CA GLY A 191 -7.59 12.75 0.34
C GLY A 191 -8.03 12.56 1.79
N ILE A 192 -7.62 11.49 2.47
CA ILE A 192 -7.91 11.35 3.90
C ILE A 192 -7.11 12.42 4.64
N HIS A 193 -7.79 13.29 5.38
CA HIS A 193 -7.11 14.36 6.11
C HIS A 193 -6.03 13.77 7.04
N PRO A 194 -4.80 14.31 7.05
CA PRO A 194 -3.68 13.76 7.83
C PRO A 194 -3.95 13.55 9.33
N ALA A 195 -4.64 14.50 9.97
CA ALA A 195 -5.08 14.37 11.36
C ALA A 195 -6.02 13.17 11.65
N CYS A 196 -6.62 12.56 10.62
CA CYS A 196 -7.44 11.35 10.73
C CYS A 196 -6.65 10.04 10.51
N CYS A 197 -5.35 10.16 10.23
CA CYS A 197 -4.44 9.04 9.95
C CYS A 197 -3.58 8.73 11.19
N LEU A 198 -3.56 7.48 11.62
CA LEU A 198 -2.80 7.07 12.80
C LEU A 198 -1.82 5.91 12.48
N PRO A 199 -0.50 6.18 12.40
CA PRO A 199 0.49 5.12 12.27
C PRO A 199 0.74 4.46 13.62
N ILE A 200 0.83 3.13 13.64
CA ILE A 200 1.12 2.34 14.85
C ILE A 200 2.23 1.33 14.59
N ALA A 201 3.22 1.29 15.48
CA ALA A 201 4.19 0.21 15.55
C ALA A 201 3.93 -0.65 16.78
N LEU A 202 3.83 -1.97 16.58
CA LEU A 202 3.70 -2.97 17.63
C LEU A 202 5.09 -3.49 17.98
N ASP A 203 5.72 -2.89 18.98
CA ASP A 203 7.05 -3.26 19.41
C ASP A 203 6.98 -4.39 20.45
N VAL A 204 7.08 -5.60 19.91
CA VAL A 204 7.06 -6.89 20.62
C VAL A 204 8.47 -7.47 20.78
N GLY A 205 9.51 -6.66 20.57
CA GLY A 205 10.90 -7.08 20.41
C GLY A 205 11.31 -7.27 18.94
N THR A 206 12.56 -7.67 18.72
CA THR A 206 13.12 -7.95 17.39
C THR A 206 14.05 -9.17 17.42
N ASP A 207 14.06 -9.94 16.34
CA ASP A 207 15.02 -11.04 16.15
C ASP A 207 16.25 -10.63 15.33
N ASN A 208 16.34 -9.36 14.96
CA ASN A 208 17.50 -8.81 14.28
C ASN A 208 18.62 -8.58 15.30
N GLN A 209 19.64 -9.43 15.27
CA GLN A 209 20.77 -9.36 16.20
C GLN A 209 21.55 -8.05 16.06
N ALA A 210 21.68 -7.50 14.85
CA ALA A 210 22.37 -6.23 14.64
C ALA A 210 21.66 -5.06 15.35
N LEU A 211 20.33 -5.08 15.43
CA LEU A 211 19.57 -4.09 16.20
C LEU A 211 19.68 -4.33 17.70
N LEU A 212 19.70 -5.58 18.17
CA LEU A 212 19.87 -5.90 19.59
C LEU A 212 21.25 -5.51 20.13
N ASP A 213 22.28 -5.58 19.28
CA ASP A 213 23.65 -5.19 19.62
C ASP A 213 23.91 -3.67 19.45
N ASP A 214 22.99 -2.95 18.82
CA ASP A 214 23.12 -1.52 18.57
C ASP A 214 22.71 -0.70 19.81
N PRO A 215 23.66 0.03 20.47
CA PRO A 215 23.34 0.83 21.65
C PRO A 215 22.40 2.01 21.36
N MET A 216 22.23 2.39 20.09
CA MET A 216 21.30 3.45 19.68
C MET A 216 19.89 2.93 19.40
N TYR A 217 19.66 1.60 19.42
CA TYR A 217 18.36 1.02 19.12
C TYR A 217 17.28 1.52 20.10
N LEU A 218 16.20 2.08 19.54
CA LEU A 218 15.12 2.69 20.32
C LEU A 218 14.00 1.73 20.73
N GLY A 219 14.02 0.49 20.22
CA GLY A 219 12.95 -0.49 20.46
C GLY A 219 13.19 -1.35 21.70
N GLN A 220 12.32 -2.32 21.94
CA GLN A 220 12.50 -3.27 23.04
C GLN A 220 13.74 -4.15 22.79
N PRO A 221 14.74 -4.14 23.69
CA PRO A 221 16.01 -4.85 23.49
C PRO A 221 15.89 -6.33 23.89
N HIS A 222 14.86 -7.01 23.38
CA HIS A 222 14.66 -8.44 23.57
C HIS A 222 14.15 -9.10 22.28
N ARG A 223 14.32 -10.42 22.22
CA ARG A 223 13.79 -11.26 21.16
C ARG A 223 12.26 -11.19 21.10
N ARG A 224 11.68 -11.42 19.93
CA ARG A 224 10.23 -11.31 19.74
C ARG A 224 9.46 -12.27 20.66
N ILE A 225 8.39 -11.79 21.29
CA ILE A 225 7.40 -12.67 21.92
C ILE A 225 6.66 -13.47 20.84
N ARG A 226 6.26 -14.71 21.16
CA ARG A 226 5.72 -15.68 20.18
C ARG A 226 4.60 -16.52 20.78
N GLY A 227 3.87 -17.21 19.91
CA GLY A 227 2.78 -18.11 20.31
C GLY A 227 1.70 -17.37 21.09
N LYS A 228 1.17 -18.02 22.13
CA LYS A 228 0.05 -17.51 22.92
C LYS A 228 0.30 -16.09 23.48
N GLU A 229 1.50 -15.77 23.90
CA GLU A 229 1.81 -14.43 24.45
C GLU A 229 1.64 -13.33 23.39
N TYR A 230 2.10 -13.59 22.15
CA TYR A 230 1.90 -12.70 21.02
C TYR A 230 0.41 -12.60 20.66
N ASP A 231 -0.29 -13.73 20.59
CA ASP A 231 -1.71 -13.77 20.28
C ASP A 231 -2.55 -12.97 21.29
N ASP A 232 -2.29 -13.16 22.59
CA ASP A 232 -2.96 -12.43 23.67
C ASP A 232 -2.65 -10.92 23.60
N PHE A 233 -1.43 -10.54 23.21
CA PHE A 233 -1.06 -9.15 22.98
C PHE A 233 -1.84 -8.53 21.81
N ILE A 234 -1.94 -9.22 20.66
CA ILE A 234 -2.70 -8.72 19.51
C ILE A 234 -4.20 -8.64 19.83
N ASP A 235 -4.76 -9.60 20.57
CA ASP A 235 -6.16 -9.54 21.03
C ASP A 235 -6.43 -8.27 21.83
N LYS A 236 -5.55 -7.97 22.80
CA LYS A 236 -5.64 -6.74 23.61
C LYS A 236 -5.53 -5.50 22.75
N PHE A 237 -4.59 -5.47 21.80
CA PHE A 237 -4.43 -4.36 20.86
C PHE A 237 -5.70 -4.13 20.05
N VAL A 238 -6.25 -5.17 19.41
CA VAL A 238 -7.47 -5.07 18.59
C VAL A 238 -8.66 -4.64 19.45
N ALA A 239 -8.80 -5.17 20.66
CA ALA A 239 -9.83 -4.73 21.61
C ALA A 239 -9.68 -3.25 21.97
N GLY A 240 -8.44 -2.79 22.19
CA GLY A 240 -8.10 -1.38 22.40
C GLY A 240 -8.44 -0.50 21.21
N VAL A 241 -8.12 -0.94 19.99
CA VAL A 241 -8.49 -0.23 18.74
C VAL A 241 -10.00 -0.05 18.64
N LYS A 242 -10.76 -1.14 18.78
CA LYS A 242 -12.24 -1.11 18.71
C LYS A 242 -12.86 -0.18 19.75
N ARG A 243 -12.30 -0.14 20.96
CA ARG A 243 -12.82 0.66 22.06
C ARG A 243 -12.51 2.15 21.92
N HIS A 244 -11.28 2.48 21.52
CA HIS A 244 -10.78 3.85 21.58
C HIS A 244 -10.78 4.57 20.23
N PHE A 245 -10.75 3.83 19.13
CA PHE A 245 -10.76 4.34 17.76
C PHE A 245 -11.90 3.68 16.95
N PRO A 246 -13.16 3.81 17.39
CA PRO A 246 -14.28 2.98 16.90
C PRO A 246 -14.65 3.21 15.42
N ASN A 247 -14.20 4.32 14.82
CA ASN A 247 -14.49 4.68 13.43
C ASN A 247 -13.32 4.41 12.49
N ALA A 248 -12.25 3.76 12.98
CA ALA A 248 -11.04 3.53 12.21
C ALA A 248 -11.11 2.23 11.42
N VAL A 249 -10.71 2.29 10.14
CA VAL A 249 -10.31 1.12 9.35
C VAL A 249 -8.90 0.73 9.77
N LEU A 250 -8.65 -0.56 10.03
CA LEU A 250 -7.34 -1.08 10.42
C LEU A 250 -6.65 -1.82 9.27
N GLN A 251 -5.56 -1.27 8.76
CA GLN A 251 -4.70 -1.94 7.79
C GLN A 251 -3.51 -2.60 8.49
N TRP A 252 -3.34 -3.90 8.26
CA TRP A 252 -2.17 -4.68 8.66
C TRP A 252 -1.07 -4.60 7.61
N GLU A 253 0.16 -4.37 8.04
CA GLU A 253 1.30 -4.09 7.16
C GLU A 253 2.60 -4.76 7.63
N ASP A 254 3.33 -5.40 6.72
CA ASP A 254 4.69 -5.92 6.93
C ASP A 254 4.83 -6.86 8.14
N PHE A 255 3.81 -7.70 8.36
CA PHE A 255 3.87 -8.79 9.34
C PHE A 255 4.61 -9.99 8.73
N SER A 256 5.15 -10.88 9.59
CA SER A 256 5.58 -12.19 9.08
C SER A 256 4.43 -12.93 8.41
N LYS A 257 4.75 -13.80 7.45
CA LYS A 257 3.76 -14.53 6.64
C LYS A 257 2.69 -15.22 7.49
N SER A 258 3.09 -15.91 8.56
CA SER A 258 2.15 -16.59 9.47
C SER A 258 1.26 -15.60 10.21
N ASN A 259 1.85 -14.53 10.77
CA ASN A 259 1.09 -13.53 11.53
C ASN A 259 0.14 -12.74 10.63
N ALA A 260 0.55 -12.42 9.40
CA ALA A 260 -0.29 -11.73 8.42
C ALA A 260 -1.58 -12.52 8.14
N PHE A 261 -1.48 -13.82 7.83
CA PHE A 261 -2.65 -14.67 7.59
C PHE A 261 -3.48 -14.89 8.87
N ASN A 262 -2.83 -15.14 10.01
CA ASN A 262 -3.52 -15.36 11.28
C ASN A 262 -4.31 -14.12 11.71
N ASN A 263 -3.71 -12.93 11.65
CA ASN A 263 -4.35 -11.67 12.02
C ASN A 263 -5.52 -11.37 11.07
N LEU A 264 -5.32 -11.52 9.76
CA LEU A 264 -6.38 -11.31 8.79
C LEU A 264 -7.56 -12.24 9.05
N ALA A 265 -7.31 -13.56 9.15
CA ALA A 265 -8.35 -14.56 9.35
C ALA A 265 -9.12 -14.33 10.66
N ARG A 266 -8.40 -13.98 11.74
CA ARG A 266 -8.97 -13.81 13.08
C ARG A 266 -9.76 -12.52 13.26
N TYR A 267 -9.36 -11.42 12.61
CA TYR A 267 -9.90 -10.09 12.91
C TYR A 267 -10.73 -9.45 11.79
N GLN A 268 -10.76 -10.00 10.57
CA GLN A 268 -11.55 -9.44 9.46
C GLN A 268 -13.04 -9.25 9.78
N GLN A 269 -13.63 -10.11 10.62
CA GLN A 269 -15.03 -10.00 11.08
C GLN A 269 -15.20 -9.20 12.38
N ALA A 270 -14.10 -8.87 13.06
CA ALA A 270 -14.13 -8.19 14.36
C ALA A 270 -14.19 -6.67 14.23
N LEU A 271 -13.58 -6.11 13.19
CA LEU A 271 -13.54 -4.70 12.83
C LEU A 271 -13.20 -4.57 11.34
N PRO A 272 -13.51 -3.44 10.67
CA PRO A 272 -13.13 -3.24 9.27
C PRO A 272 -11.61 -3.25 9.16
N SER A 273 -11.06 -4.35 8.68
CA SER A 273 -9.62 -4.55 8.57
C SER A 273 -9.24 -5.37 7.35
N PHE A 274 -8.03 -5.16 6.87
CA PHE A 274 -7.46 -5.87 5.73
C PHE A 274 -5.93 -5.86 5.80
N ASN A 275 -5.28 -6.75 5.07
CA ASN A 275 -3.82 -6.79 4.95
C ASN A 275 -3.42 -6.44 3.52
N ASP A 276 -2.60 -5.40 3.34
CA ASP A 276 -2.25 -4.92 2.00
C ASP A 276 -1.26 -5.86 1.28
N ASP A 277 -0.35 -6.50 2.02
CA ASP A 277 0.60 -7.48 1.47
C ASP A 277 -0.06 -8.73 0.92
N ILE A 278 -1.28 -9.05 1.38
CA ILE A 278 -2.09 -10.18 0.90
C ILE A 278 -3.11 -9.67 -0.12
N GLN A 279 -4.05 -8.84 0.33
CA GLN A 279 -5.23 -8.47 -0.45
C GLN A 279 -4.93 -7.35 -1.45
N GLY A 280 -4.13 -6.36 -1.06
CA GLY A 280 -3.72 -5.26 -1.93
C GLY A 280 -2.81 -5.73 -3.06
N THR A 281 -1.79 -6.53 -2.75
CA THR A 281 -0.90 -7.15 -3.73
C THR A 281 -1.67 -8.06 -4.69
N GLY A 282 -2.60 -8.87 -4.17
CA GLY A 282 -3.45 -9.68 -5.04
C GLY A 282 -4.29 -8.84 -6.00
N ALA A 283 -4.90 -7.76 -5.51
CA ALA A 283 -5.77 -6.91 -6.31
C ALA A 283 -5.01 -6.16 -7.42
N VAL A 284 -3.85 -5.58 -7.11
CA VAL A 284 -3.08 -4.84 -8.11
C VAL A 284 -2.58 -5.78 -9.20
N VAL A 285 -2.09 -6.98 -8.85
CA VAL A 285 -1.62 -7.95 -9.84
C VAL A 285 -2.76 -8.45 -10.71
N LEU A 286 -3.93 -8.72 -10.12
CA LEU A 286 -5.13 -9.05 -10.88
C LEU A 286 -5.50 -7.93 -11.87
N ALA A 287 -5.43 -6.66 -11.46
CA ALA A 287 -5.71 -5.53 -12.35
C ALA A 287 -4.78 -5.50 -13.58
N GLY A 288 -3.47 -5.74 -13.38
CA GLY A 288 -2.52 -5.85 -14.48
C GLY A 288 -2.81 -7.02 -15.42
N ILE A 289 -3.25 -8.17 -14.87
CA ILE A 289 -3.65 -9.32 -15.67
C ILE A 289 -4.93 -9.02 -16.46
N ILE A 290 -5.92 -8.34 -15.86
CA ILE A 290 -7.15 -7.91 -16.55
C ILE A 290 -6.82 -6.99 -17.73
N GLY A 291 -5.94 -6.00 -17.52
CA GLY A 291 -5.43 -5.15 -18.60
C GLY A 291 -4.74 -5.96 -19.71
N ALA A 292 -3.90 -6.93 -19.32
CA ALA A 292 -3.20 -7.79 -20.26
C ALA A 292 -4.15 -8.66 -21.10
N VAL A 293 -5.11 -9.36 -20.49
CA VAL A 293 -6.07 -10.20 -21.24
C VAL A 293 -6.96 -9.34 -22.16
N LYS A 294 -7.37 -8.14 -21.71
CA LYS A 294 -8.10 -7.19 -22.55
C LYS A 294 -7.28 -6.78 -23.79
N SER A 295 -5.97 -6.54 -23.64
CA SER A 295 -5.07 -6.21 -24.76
C SER A 295 -4.86 -7.37 -25.75
N LYS A 296 -5.20 -8.61 -25.35
CA LYS A 296 -5.11 -9.82 -26.17
C LYS A 296 -6.46 -10.24 -26.76
N GLY A 297 -7.57 -9.64 -26.31
CA GLY A 297 -8.93 -10.12 -26.63
C GLY A 297 -9.25 -11.48 -26.01
N GLU A 298 -8.65 -11.79 -24.86
CA GLU A 298 -8.78 -13.05 -24.13
C GLU A 298 -9.49 -12.84 -22.78
N THR A 299 -9.78 -13.93 -22.06
CA THR A 299 -10.35 -13.92 -20.71
C THR A 299 -9.38 -14.48 -19.66
N LEU A 300 -9.65 -14.23 -18.38
CA LEU A 300 -8.86 -14.81 -17.28
C LEU A 300 -8.96 -16.35 -17.31
N GLY A 301 -10.16 -16.87 -17.55
CA GLY A 301 -10.41 -18.31 -17.62
C GLY A 301 -9.69 -19.04 -18.77
N GLN A 302 -9.11 -18.34 -19.75
CA GLN A 302 -8.31 -18.94 -20.82
C GLN A 302 -6.82 -19.13 -20.44
N GLN A 303 -6.35 -18.50 -19.37
CA GLN A 303 -4.95 -18.51 -18.99
C GLN A 303 -4.59 -19.69 -18.08
N HIS A 304 -3.28 -19.92 -17.93
CA HIS A 304 -2.69 -20.77 -16.88
C HIS A 304 -1.59 -19.99 -16.16
N TYR A 305 -1.63 -20.03 -14.84
CA TYR A 305 -0.89 -19.13 -13.98
C TYR A 305 0.18 -19.88 -13.20
N LEU A 306 1.40 -19.35 -13.18
CA LEU A 306 2.47 -19.82 -12.31
C LEU A 306 2.90 -18.69 -11.38
N VAL A 307 2.64 -18.86 -10.09
CA VAL A 307 3.12 -17.98 -9.03
C VAL A 307 4.43 -18.55 -8.48
N TYR A 308 5.54 -17.88 -8.80
CA TYR A 308 6.86 -18.18 -8.27
C TYR A 308 7.07 -17.45 -6.94
N GLY A 309 6.76 -18.15 -5.84
CA GLY A 309 6.79 -17.61 -4.48
C GLY A 309 5.47 -17.88 -3.74
N ALA A 310 5.51 -18.68 -2.68
CA ALA A 310 4.33 -19.00 -1.86
C ALA A 310 4.28 -18.19 -0.54
N GLY A 311 4.65 -16.91 -0.59
CA GLY A 311 4.53 -15.99 0.55
C GLY A 311 3.11 -15.41 0.69
N ALA A 312 2.96 -14.44 1.60
CA ALA A 312 1.71 -13.70 1.79
C ALA A 312 1.19 -13.09 0.48
N GLY A 313 2.04 -12.32 -0.22
CA GLY A 313 1.71 -11.74 -1.53
C GLY A 313 1.45 -12.78 -2.61
N GLY A 314 2.28 -13.82 -2.72
CA GLY A 314 2.08 -14.86 -3.74
C GLY A 314 0.76 -15.62 -3.61
N VAL A 315 0.37 -15.98 -2.39
CA VAL A 315 -0.94 -16.61 -2.16
C VAL A 315 -2.09 -15.60 -2.29
N GLY A 316 -1.91 -14.35 -1.87
CA GLY A 316 -2.89 -13.28 -2.11
C GLY A 316 -3.16 -13.04 -3.61
N VAL A 317 -2.11 -13.12 -4.44
CA VAL A 317 -2.21 -13.09 -5.90
C VAL A 317 -2.99 -14.28 -6.44
N ALA A 318 -2.70 -15.50 -5.97
CA ALA A 318 -3.48 -16.68 -6.34
C ALA A 318 -4.97 -16.56 -5.94
N ASP A 319 -5.25 -16.03 -4.75
CA ASP A 319 -6.59 -15.78 -4.23
C ASP A 319 -7.37 -14.84 -5.15
N GLN A 320 -6.77 -13.70 -5.54
CA GLN A 320 -7.43 -12.73 -6.41
C GLN A 320 -7.56 -13.21 -7.86
N ILE A 321 -6.58 -13.92 -8.41
CA ILE A 321 -6.71 -14.53 -9.75
C ILE A 321 -7.87 -15.53 -9.79
N CYS A 322 -7.99 -16.37 -8.75
CA CYS A 322 -9.11 -17.30 -8.62
C CYS A 322 -10.45 -16.56 -8.52
N ALA A 323 -10.53 -15.52 -7.69
CA ALA A 323 -11.73 -14.70 -7.54
C ALA A 323 -12.12 -13.99 -8.85
N GLY A 324 -11.15 -13.50 -9.61
CA GLY A 324 -11.35 -12.90 -10.94
C GLY A 324 -11.94 -13.89 -11.94
N MET A 325 -11.39 -15.10 -12.04
CA MET A 325 -11.94 -16.15 -12.90
C MET A 325 -13.36 -16.56 -12.50
N ILE A 326 -13.64 -16.67 -11.20
CA ILE A 326 -15.00 -16.97 -10.70
C ILE A 326 -15.96 -15.84 -11.05
N ARG A 327 -15.53 -14.58 -10.95
CA ARG A 327 -16.32 -13.42 -11.35
C ARG A 327 -16.65 -13.39 -12.84
N GLU A 328 -15.78 -13.93 -13.69
CA GLU A 328 -16.05 -14.17 -15.12
C GLU A 328 -16.96 -15.39 -15.39
N GLY A 329 -17.34 -16.13 -14.35
CA GLY A 329 -18.27 -17.26 -14.44
C GLY A 329 -17.61 -18.64 -14.49
N LEU A 330 -16.30 -18.75 -14.24
CA LEU A 330 -15.62 -20.04 -14.18
C LEU A 330 -15.95 -20.78 -12.87
N ASP A 331 -16.06 -22.11 -12.94
CA ASP A 331 -16.24 -22.95 -11.76
C ASP A 331 -15.06 -22.78 -10.77
N PRO A 332 -15.31 -22.72 -9.44
CA PRO A 332 -14.24 -22.53 -8.46
C PRO A 332 -13.12 -23.59 -8.49
N GLN A 333 -13.43 -24.86 -8.79
CA GLN A 333 -12.40 -25.88 -8.89
C GLN A 333 -11.60 -25.71 -10.18
N ALA A 334 -12.27 -25.47 -11.31
CA ALA A 334 -11.60 -25.18 -12.57
C ALA A 334 -10.68 -23.95 -12.48
N ALA A 335 -11.08 -22.92 -11.72
CA ALA A 335 -10.26 -21.75 -11.44
C ALA A 335 -8.98 -22.12 -10.66
N ARG A 336 -9.09 -22.94 -9.60
CA ARG A 336 -7.91 -23.39 -8.83
C ARG A 336 -7.00 -24.29 -9.64
N ASP A 337 -7.56 -25.13 -10.51
CA ASP A 337 -6.79 -26.07 -11.34
C ASP A 337 -5.86 -25.34 -12.32
N ARG A 338 -6.20 -24.11 -12.73
CA ARG A 338 -5.37 -23.25 -13.58
C ARG A 338 -4.22 -22.53 -12.87
N ILE A 339 -4.17 -22.55 -11.54
CA ILE A 339 -3.17 -21.80 -10.76
C ILE A 339 -2.17 -22.76 -10.14
N TYR A 340 -0.88 -22.56 -10.43
CA TYR A 340 0.24 -23.34 -9.94
C TYR A 340 1.11 -22.44 -9.05
N ILE A 341 1.53 -22.94 -7.89
CA ILE A 341 2.35 -22.19 -6.94
C ILE A 341 3.66 -22.94 -6.68
N LEU A 342 4.79 -22.23 -6.78
CA LEU A 342 6.11 -22.72 -6.44
C LEU A 342 6.59 -22.11 -5.12
N ASP A 343 7.18 -22.95 -4.27
CA ASP A 343 7.96 -22.50 -3.12
C ASP A 343 9.39 -23.07 -3.14
N THR A 344 10.15 -22.87 -2.06
CA THR A 344 11.54 -23.33 -1.97
C THR A 344 11.70 -24.84 -2.20
N GLN A 345 10.65 -25.63 -1.94
CA GLN A 345 10.62 -27.08 -2.12
C GLN A 345 10.06 -27.50 -3.50
N GLY A 346 9.72 -26.57 -4.40
CA GLY A 346 9.16 -26.83 -5.74
C GLY A 346 7.64 -26.68 -5.80
N LEU A 347 6.99 -27.35 -6.75
CA LEU A 347 5.53 -27.23 -6.98
C LEU A 347 4.72 -27.70 -5.77
N VAL A 348 3.90 -26.81 -5.22
CA VAL A 348 3.04 -27.12 -4.06
C VAL A 348 2.07 -28.24 -4.41
N CYS A 349 2.22 -29.39 -3.74
CA CYS A 349 1.39 -30.58 -3.92
C CYS A 349 0.75 -31.04 -2.61
N ASP A 350 -0.37 -31.76 -2.71
CA ASP A 350 -1.19 -32.22 -1.58
C ASP A 350 -0.54 -33.35 -0.75
N ASN A 351 0.40 -34.08 -1.36
CA ASN A 351 1.17 -35.15 -0.73
C ASN A 351 2.38 -34.65 0.08
N ARG A 352 2.59 -33.33 0.19
CA ARG A 352 3.68 -32.75 0.99
C ARG A 352 3.35 -32.76 2.47
N GLU A 353 4.24 -33.33 3.28
CA GLU A 353 4.15 -33.24 4.74
C GLU A 353 4.41 -31.79 5.21
N GLY A 354 3.70 -31.36 6.26
CA GLY A 354 3.90 -30.05 6.88
C GLY A 354 3.46 -28.86 6.03
N LEU A 355 2.61 -29.06 5.00
CA LEU A 355 2.13 -27.96 4.16
C LEU A 355 1.26 -26.98 4.95
N ASP A 356 1.68 -25.72 4.94
CA ASP A 356 0.95 -24.59 5.53
C ASP A 356 -0.50 -24.55 5.05
N GLU A 357 -1.45 -24.31 5.95
CA GLU A 357 -2.89 -24.33 5.64
C GLU A 357 -3.26 -23.38 4.50
N TYR A 358 -2.69 -22.17 4.50
CA TYR A 358 -2.98 -21.15 3.48
C TYR A 358 -2.57 -21.58 2.06
N LYS A 359 -1.61 -22.52 1.92
CA LYS A 359 -1.15 -23.05 0.61
C LYS A 359 -2.01 -24.21 0.10
N ARG A 360 -2.70 -24.93 0.98
CA ARG A 360 -3.44 -26.17 0.64
C ARG A 360 -4.48 -25.96 -0.45
N ARG A 361 -5.08 -24.78 -0.52
CA ARG A 361 -6.11 -24.39 -1.50
C ARG A 361 -5.64 -24.49 -2.96
N TYR A 362 -4.34 -24.41 -3.20
CA TYR A 362 -3.74 -24.48 -4.55
C TYR A 362 -2.81 -25.67 -4.74
N ALA A 363 -2.78 -26.59 -3.78
CA ALA A 363 -1.95 -27.77 -3.85
C ALA A 363 -2.41 -28.68 -5.00
N LYS A 364 -1.47 -29.06 -5.88
CA LYS A 364 -1.76 -29.99 -6.97
C LYS A 364 -1.74 -31.44 -6.50
N PRO A 365 -2.52 -32.34 -7.11
CA PRO A 365 -2.43 -33.76 -6.82
C PRO A 365 -1.00 -34.26 -7.00
N GLY A 366 -0.44 -34.94 -5.99
CA GLY A 366 0.93 -35.49 -6.06
C GLY A 366 1.16 -36.43 -7.24
N LEU A 367 0.10 -37.11 -7.70
CA LEU A 367 0.11 -37.97 -8.89
C LEU A 367 0.44 -37.22 -10.18
N LEU A 368 0.22 -35.91 -10.24
CA LEU A 368 0.62 -35.07 -11.38
C LEU A 368 2.12 -35.18 -11.63
N LEU A 369 2.92 -35.16 -10.57
CA LEU A 369 4.39 -35.22 -10.65
C LEU A 369 4.89 -36.59 -11.08
N ALA A 370 4.13 -37.67 -10.83
CA ALA A 370 4.52 -39.02 -11.25
C ALA A 370 4.53 -39.20 -12.78
N GLN A 371 3.90 -38.29 -13.52
CA GLN A 371 3.89 -38.27 -14.98
C GLN A 371 5.07 -37.50 -15.56
N TRP A 372 5.86 -36.81 -14.73
CA TRP A 372 6.95 -35.94 -15.15
C TRP A 372 8.28 -36.67 -14.95
N ASP A 373 9.18 -36.59 -15.94
CA ASP A 373 10.55 -37.11 -15.81
C ASP A 373 11.38 -36.15 -14.95
N LEU A 374 11.36 -36.37 -13.64
CA LEU A 374 11.98 -35.49 -12.65
C LEU A 374 13.29 -36.07 -12.10
N GLN A 375 14.38 -35.31 -12.25
CA GLN A 375 15.67 -35.60 -11.60
C GLN A 375 15.82 -34.94 -10.21
N GLY A 376 14.71 -34.44 -9.65
CA GLY A 376 14.70 -33.70 -8.38
C GLY A 376 13.34 -33.10 -8.07
N LYS A 377 13.32 -31.95 -7.39
CA LYS A 377 12.08 -31.20 -7.14
C LYS A 377 11.51 -30.66 -8.46
N ALA A 378 10.19 -30.61 -8.57
CA ALA A 378 9.51 -29.93 -9.67
C ALA A 378 9.72 -28.40 -9.53
N GLY A 379 10.75 -27.88 -10.21
CA GLY A 379 11.12 -26.47 -10.20
C GLY A 379 10.40 -25.64 -11.26
N LEU A 380 10.84 -24.39 -11.43
CA LEU A 380 10.28 -23.47 -12.43
C LEU A 380 10.36 -24.05 -13.83
N THR A 381 11.54 -24.51 -14.25
CA THR A 381 11.77 -25.09 -15.56
C THR A 381 10.91 -26.33 -15.80
N GLU A 382 10.78 -27.23 -14.82
CA GLU A 382 9.98 -28.45 -14.95
C GLU A 382 8.49 -28.14 -15.10
N VAL A 383 7.96 -27.18 -14.34
CA VAL A 383 6.55 -26.76 -14.48
C VAL A 383 6.30 -26.15 -15.86
N LEU A 384 7.17 -25.26 -16.33
CA LEU A 384 7.04 -24.62 -17.65
C LEU A 384 7.15 -25.60 -18.82
N ARG A 385 7.86 -26.73 -18.67
CA ARG A 385 7.94 -27.79 -19.69
C ARG A 385 6.65 -28.62 -19.80
N HIS A 386 5.94 -28.83 -18.69
CA HIS A 386 4.82 -29.78 -18.63
C HIS A 386 3.45 -29.12 -18.56
N VAL A 387 3.40 -27.83 -18.22
CA VAL A 387 2.16 -27.07 -18.07
C VAL A 387 2.18 -25.89 -19.04
N PRO A 388 1.10 -25.64 -19.79
CA PRO A 388 1.02 -24.53 -20.75
C PRO A 388 0.83 -23.18 -20.05
N ILE A 389 1.81 -22.76 -19.24
CA ILE A 389 1.78 -21.52 -18.48
C ILE A 389 1.82 -20.32 -19.44
N THR A 390 0.79 -19.47 -19.34
CA THR A 390 0.69 -18.24 -20.13
C THR A 390 0.99 -16.99 -19.29
N VAL A 391 0.94 -17.11 -17.96
CA VAL A 391 1.18 -16.03 -17.00
C VAL A 391 2.17 -16.48 -15.94
N LEU A 392 3.34 -15.83 -15.89
CA LEU A 392 4.40 -16.08 -14.92
C LEU A 392 4.55 -14.89 -13.98
N LEU A 393 4.39 -15.11 -12.67
CA LEU A 393 4.32 -14.08 -11.64
C LEU A 393 5.42 -14.33 -10.58
N GLY A 394 6.38 -13.41 -10.46
CA GLY A 394 7.46 -13.49 -9.50
C GLY A 394 7.11 -12.77 -8.20
N THR A 395 7.04 -13.49 -7.08
CA THR A 395 6.76 -12.94 -5.73
C THR A 395 7.69 -13.54 -4.67
N SER A 396 8.87 -13.98 -5.10
CA SER A 396 9.78 -14.83 -4.32
C SER A 396 10.83 -14.05 -3.53
N GLY A 397 11.18 -12.85 -3.99
CA GLY A 397 12.37 -12.11 -3.57
C GLY A 397 13.69 -12.65 -4.13
N ALA A 398 13.66 -13.67 -4.99
CA ALA A 398 14.86 -14.28 -5.56
C ALA A 398 15.25 -13.59 -6.88
N GLY A 399 16.15 -12.61 -6.79
CA GLY A 399 16.64 -11.86 -7.95
C GLY A 399 17.28 -12.77 -9.01
N GLY A 400 16.95 -12.54 -10.28
CA GLY A 400 17.48 -13.31 -11.42
C GLY A 400 16.94 -14.74 -11.57
N ALA A 401 15.85 -15.09 -10.88
CA ALA A 401 15.22 -16.41 -10.99
C ALA A 401 14.62 -16.69 -12.38
N PHE A 402 14.14 -15.67 -13.09
CA PHE A 402 13.63 -15.81 -14.46
C PHE A 402 14.79 -15.67 -15.44
N GLN A 403 14.85 -16.56 -16.42
CA GLN A 403 15.98 -16.73 -17.33
C GLN A 403 15.43 -16.91 -18.75
N GLU A 404 16.31 -16.76 -19.74
CA GLU A 404 15.94 -16.88 -21.16
C GLU A 404 15.19 -18.18 -21.46
N GLU A 405 15.66 -19.31 -20.95
CA GLU A 405 15.03 -20.61 -21.18
C GLU A 405 13.56 -20.65 -20.71
N HIS A 406 13.23 -19.97 -19.61
CA HIS A 406 11.89 -19.92 -19.07
C HIS A 406 10.95 -19.16 -20.02
N ILE A 407 11.42 -18.05 -20.58
CA ILE A 407 10.62 -17.24 -21.52
C ILE A 407 10.45 -17.99 -22.85
N GLN A 408 11.50 -18.67 -23.33
CA GLN A 408 11.39 -19.51 -24.54
C GLN A 408 10.38 -20.65 -24.35
N LEU A 409 10.34 -21.31 -23.19
CA LEU A 409 9.34 -22.33 -22.87
C LEU A 409 7.92 -21.76 -22.83
N MET A 410 7.72 -20.56 -22.27
CA MET A 410 6.39 -19.92 -22.32
C MET A 410 5.95 -19.63 -23.77
N LEU A 411 6.90 -19.21 -24.62
CA LEU A 411 6.63 -18.91 -26.03
C LEU A 411 6.24 -20.13 -26.88
N THR A 412 6.51 -21.37 -26.43
CA THR A 412 6.02 -22.58 -27.12
C THR A 412 4.51 -22.80 -26.92
N HIS A 413 3.92 -22.16 -25.92
CA HIS A 413 2.51 -22.33 -25.54
C HIS A 413 1.68 -21.05 -25.71
N CYS A 414 2.32 -19.88 -25.70
CA CYS A 414 1.66 -18.59 -25.76
C CYS A 414 2.43 -17.61 -26.64
N GLU A 415 1.77 -17.02 -27.64
CA GLU A 415 2.40 -16.02 -28.52
C GLU A 415 2.81 -14.75 -27.76
N ARG A 416 1.96 -14.31 -26.81
CA ARG A 416 2.16 -13.10 -26.00
C ARG A 416 2.03 -13.45 -24.51
N PRO A 417 3.07 -14.06 -23.90
CA PRO A 417 3.03 -14.44 -22.49
C PRO A 417 3.04 -13.20 -21.59
N MET A 418 2.45 -13.32 -20.40
CA MET A 418 2.54 -12.30 -19.36
C MET A 418 3.64 -12.68 -18.39
N VAL A 419 4.62 -11.81 -18.17
CA VAL A 419 5.77 -12.08 -17.31
C VAL A 419 5.95 -10.93 -16.35
N PHE A 420 5.51 -11.11 -15.11
CA PHE A 420 5.52 -10.05 -14.10
C PHE A 420 6.52 -10.38 -12.98
N PRO A 421 7.76 -9.87 -13.03
CA PRO A 421 8.69 -9.95 -11.92
C PRO A 421 8.36 -8.86 -10.88
N LEU A 422 7.66 -9.22 -9.81
CA LEU A 422 7.03 -8.28 -8.87
C LEU A 422 7.83 -8.07 -7.57
N SER A 423 8.94 -8.78 -7.39
CA SER A 423 9.73 -8.66 -6.16
C SER A 423 10.42 -7.31 -6.02
N ASN A 424 10.42 -6.78 -4.79
CA ASN A 424 11.05 -5.52 -4.43
C ASN A 424 12.24 -5.75 -3.46
N PRO A 425 13.23 -4.84 -3.44
CA PRO A 425 13.49 -3.78 -4.42
C PRO A 425 14.03 -4.34 -5.76
N THR A 426 14.44 -3.48 -6.69
CA THR A 426 15.00 -3.86 -8.01
C THR A 426 16.05 -4.99 -7.96
N ALA A 427 16.89 -5.04 -6.93
CA ALA A 427 17.90 -6.09 -6.75
C ALA A 427 17.31 -7.50 -6.56
N ASN A 428 16.06 -7.60 -6.10
CA ASN A 428 15.33 -8.84 -5.87
C ASN A 428 14.37 -9.18 -7.03
N CYS A 429 14.32 -8.36 -8.08
CA CYS A 429 13.46 -8.56 -9.24
C CYS A 429 13.83 -9.86 -9.96
N GLU A 430 12.85 -10.73 -10.22
CA GLU A 430 13.11 -12.07 -10.79
C GLU A 430 13.79 -12.00 -12.17
N ALA A 431 13.52 -10.97 -12.97
CA ALA A 431 14.27 -10.61 -14.17
C ALA A 431 14.12 -9.12 -14.47
N LEU A 432 15.08 -8.54 -15.21
CA LEU A 432 14.95 -7.18 -15.69
C LEU A 432 13.97 -7.11 -16.87
N PRO A 433 13.15 -6.05 -16.97
CA PRO A 433 12.23 -5.88 -18.11
C PRO A 433 12.95 -5.94 -19.46
N GLU A 434 14.11 -5.29 -19.59
CA GLU A 434 14.92 -5.30 -20.81
C GLU A 434 15.30 -6.73 -21.26
N ASP A 435 15.68 -7.58 -20.32
CA ASP A 435 16.00 -8.97 -20.59
C ASP A 435 14.77 -9.74 -21.09
N ILE A 436 13.61 -9.56 -20.45
CA ILE A 436 12.36 -10.22 -20.85
C ILE A 436 11.93 -9.77 -22.27
N PHE A 437 12.05 -8.48 -22.58
CA PHE A 437 11.80 -7.96 -23.93
C PHE A 437 12.74 -8.59 -24.95
N ARG A 438 14.04 -8.68 -24.65
CA ARG A 438 15.03 -9.33 -25.52
C ARG A 438 14.71 -10.81 -25.74
N TRP A 439 14.48 -11.56 -24.67
CA TRP A 439 14.19 -13.01 -24.75
C TRP A 439 12.86 -13.30 -25.46
N SER A 440 11.86 -12.42 -25.31
CA SER A 440 10.56 -12.58 -25.94
C SER A 440 10.45 -11.98 -27.35
N GLN A 441 11.47 -11.28 -27.84
CA GLN A 441 11.43 -10.48 -29.07
C GLN A 441 10.28 -9.46 -29.01
N GLY A 442 10.15 -8.76 -27.88
CA GLY A 442 9.12 -7.74 -27.64
C GLY A 442 7.68 -8.26 -27.49
N ARG A 443 7.46 -9.58 -27.52
CA ARG A 443 6.11 -10.17 -27.49
C ARG A 443 5.50 -10.25 -26.08
N ALA A 444 6.33 -10.37 -25.04
CA ALA A 444 5.84 -10.53 -23.68
C ALA A 444 5.21 -9.24 -23.16
N ILE A 445 4.11 -9.38 -22.42
CA ILE A 445 3.55 -8.29 -21.62
C ILE A 445 4.27 -8.28 -20.28
N VAL A 446 4.96 -7.19 -19.97
CA VAL A 446 5.84 -7.08 -18.80
C VAL A 446 5.35 -5.99 -17.87
N ALA A 447 5.26 -6.31 -16.59
CA ALA A 447 5.01 -5.36 -15.53
C ALA A 447 5.79 -5.74 -14.27
N THR A 448 6.13 -4.77 -13.44
CA THR A 448 7.10 -4.96 -12.36
C THR A 448 6.58 -4.46 -11.03
N GLY A 449 7.17 -4.91 -9.92
CA GLY A 449 6.83 -4.38 -8.58
C GLY A 449 7.55 -3.06 -8.26
N SER A 450 8.82 -2.96 -8.66
CA SER A 450 9.67 -1.78 -8.50
C SER A 450 9.58 -0.87 -9.73
N PRO A 451 9.86 0.44 -9.62
CA PRO A 451 9.90 1.32 -10.77
C PRO A 451 11.10 0.98 -11.68
N PHE A 452 10.89 1.03 -13.00
CA PHE A 452 11.92 0.90 -14.03
C PHE A 452 11.78 2.02 -15.05
N LYS A 453 12.88 2.35 -15.73
CA LYS A 453 12.86 3.22 -16.90
C LYS A 453 12.16 2.51 -18.07
N ASP A 454 11.76 3.30 -19.06
CA ASP A 454 11.26 2.77 -20.33
C ASP A 454 12.32 1.86 -20.98
N VAL A 455 11.84 0.77 -21.59
CA VAL A 455 12.69 -0.20 -22.31
C VAL A 455 12.68 0.17 -23.78
N HIS A 456 13.88 0.38 -24.34
CA HIS A 456 14.05 0.60 -25.78
C HIS A 456 14.20 -0.75 -26.50
N HIS A 457 13.30 -1.07 -27.42
CA HIS A 457 13.35 -2.31 -28.20
C HIS A 457 12.93 -2.04 -29.64
N GLU A 458 13.75 -2.47 -30.61
CA GLU A 458 13.51 -2.33 -32.06
C GLU A 458 13.12 -0.91 -32.52
N GLY A 459 13.72 0.12 -31.92
CA GLY A 459 13.47 1.52 -32.28
C GLY A 459 12.22 2.13 -31.62
N GLN A 460 11.56 1.41 -30.72
CA GLN A 460 10.40 1.87 -29.96
C GLN A 460 10.65 1.83 -28.44
N ASP A 461 10.12 2.82 -27.73
CA ASP A 461 10.15 2.86 -26.27
C ASP A 461 8.87 2.26 -25.67
N TYR A 462 9.05 1.36 -24.70
CA TYR A 462 7.99 0.66 -24.00
C TYR A 462 7.99 1.07 -22.52
N ARG A 463 6.88 1.67 -22.08
CA ARG A 463 6.68 2.03 -20.68
C ARG A 463 6.41 0.77 -19.86
N ILE A 464 7.23 0.54 -18.85
CA ILE A 464 7.04 -0.56 -17.91
C ILE A 464 6.07 -0.14 -16.82
N GLY A 465 4.92 -0.83 -16.76
CA GLY A 465 3.93 -0.60 -15.72
C GLY A 465 4.43 -1.11 -14.36
N GLN A 466 4.15 -0.34 -13.30
CA GLN A 466 4.44 -0.74 -11.93
C GLN A 466 3.15 -1.24 -11.24
N GLY A 467 3.14 -2.51 -10.86
CA GLY A 467 2.08 -3.12 -10.03
C GLY A 467 2.20 -2.71 -8.58
N ASN A 468 2.06 -1.42 -8.29
CA ASN A 468 2.18 -0.85 -6.95
C ASN A 468 0.83 -0.83 -6.23
N ASN A 469 0.78 -1.41 -5.03
CA ASN A 469 -0.44 -1.49 -4.20
C ASN A 469 -1.08 -0.11 -3.92
N VAL A 470 -0.33 0.98 -4.05
CA VAL A 470 -0.84 2.36 -3.92
C VAL A 470 -2.01 2.68 -4.83
N PHE A 471 -2.20 1.94 -5.92
CA PHE A 471 -3.39 2.11 -6.77
C PHE A 471 -4.66 1.48 -6.19
N ILE A 472 -4.55 0.66 -5.14
CA ILE A 472 -5.67 -0.07 -4.53
C ILE A 472 -6.00 0.48 -3.15
N PHE A 473 -5.04 0.44 -2.21
CA PHE A 473 -5.35 0.67 -0.79
C PHE A 473 -5.95 2.05 -0.49
N PRO A 474 -5.58 3.16 -1.16
CA PRO A 474 -6.20 4.46 -0.91
C PRO A 474 -7.70 4.43 -1.24
N GLY A 475 -8.05 3.94 -2.43
CA GLY A 475 -9.45 3.87 -2.87
C GLY A 475 -10.30 2.94 -2.01
N VAL A 476 -9.76 1.75 -1.67
CA VAL A 476 -10.44 0.80 -0.77
C VAL A 476 -10.64 1.40 0.61
N GLY A 477 -9.61 2.01 1.21
CA GLY A 477 -9.71 2.62 2.53
C GLY A 477 -10.69 3.80 2.55
N LEU A 478 -10.71 4.64 1.49
CA LEU A 478 -11.67 5.73 1.37
C LEU A 478 -13.11 5.21 1.29
N ALA A 479 -13.38 4.23 0.44
CA ALA A 479 -14.69 3.63 0.32
C ALA A 479 -15.14 2.98 1.65
N ALA A 480 -14.23 2.31 2.36
CA ALA A 480 -14.52 1.70 3.66
C ALA A 480 -14.88 2.76 4.72
N ILE A 481 -14.15 3.88 4.75
CA ILE A 481 -14.42 5.01 5.66
C ILE A 481 -15.78 5.64 5.37
N VAL A 482 -16.04 5.93 4.09
CA VAL A 482 -17.25 6.64 3.66
C VAL A 482 -18.50 5.79 3.83
N SER A 483 -18.41 4.48 3.56
CA SER A 483 -19.53 3.54 3.76
C SER A 483 -19.75 3.14 5.22
N GLN A 484 -18.78 3.36 6.11
CA GLN A 484 -18.83 2.90 7.50
C GLN A 484 -19.09 1.39 7.63
N ILE A 485 -18.55 0.60 6.69
CA ILE A 485 -18.68 -0.86 6.71
C ILE A 485 -18.04 -1.46 7.96
N ARG A 486 -18.59 -2.59 8.40
CA ARG A 486 -18.12 -3.32 9.59
C ARG A 486 -17.05 -4.37 9.28
N GLU A 487 -16.99 -4.82 8.03
CA GLU A 487 -16.11 -5.88 7.54
C GLU A 487 -15.67 -5.53 6.11
N ILE A 488 -14.40 -5.78 5.79
CA ILE A 488 -13.85 -5.62 4.45
C ILE A 488 -13.66 -7.00 3.85
N SER A 489 -14.64 -7.44 3.05
CA SER A 489 -14.61 -8.78 2.44
C SER A 489 -13.58 -8.89 1.31
N PRO A 490 -13.08 -10.09 0.99
CA PRO A 490 -12.13 -10.31 -0.11
C PRO A 490 -12.63 -9.82 -1.48
N ASP A 491 -13.95 -9.84 -1.72
CA ASP A 491 -14.53 -9.42 -3.00
C ASP A 491 -14.38 -7.91 -3.25
N ILE A 492 -14.25 -7.09 -2.20
CA ILE A 492 -13.99 -5.65 -2.34
C ILE A 492 -12.70 -5.43 -3.12
N PHE A 493 -11.67 -6.24 -2.85
CA PHE A 493 -10.40 -6.19 -3.56
C PHE A 493 -10.51 -6.66 -5.00
N THR A 494 -11.36 -7.65 -5.27
CA THR A 494 -11.67 -8.05 -6.65
C THR A 494 -12.37 -6.91 -7.39
N THR A 495 -13.36 -6.24 -6.77
CA THR A 495 -13.98 -5.05 -7.37
C THR A 495 -12.98 -3.93 -7.61
N ALA A 496 -12.06 -3.68 -6.67
CA ALA A 496 -11.00 -2.68 -6.82
C ALA A 496 -10.04 -3.01 -7.98
N ALA A 497 -9.70 -4.30 -8.16
CA ALA A 497 -8.84 -4.75 -9.25
C ALA A 497 -9.46 -4.50 -10.63
N PHE A 498 -10.74 -4.82 -10.80
CA PHE A 498 -11.47 -4.53 -12.04
C PHE A 498 -11.55 -3.02 -12.30
N ALA A 499 -11.86 -2.23 -11.26
CA ALA A 499 -11.91 -0.77 -11.39
C ALA A 499 -10.54 -0.18 -11.78
N LEU A 500 -9.44 -0.65 -11.19
CA LEU A 500 -8.10 -0.20 -11.55
C LEU A 500 -7.75 -0.54 -13.01
N ALA A 501 -8.14 -1.72 -13.49
CA ALA A 501 -7.90 -2.11 -14.88
C ALA A 501 -8.63 -1.22 -15.90
N GLU A 502 -9.76 -0.62 -15.51
CA GLU A 502 -10.49 0.36 -16.32
C GLU A 502 -9.77 1.72 -16.43
N CYS A 503 -8.87 2.03 -15.49
CA CYS A 503 -8.11 3.29 -15.50
C CYS A 503 -6.95 3.29 -16.51
N VAL A 504 -6.63 2.16 -17.14
CA VAL A 504 -5.55 2.07 -18.12
C VAL A 504 -6.06 2.55 -19.48
N SER A 505 -5.37 3.52 -20.08
CA SER A 505 -5.75 4.06 -21.39
C SER A 505 -5.66 3.01 -22.49
N GLU A 506 -6.51 3.10 -23.52
CA GLU A 506 -6.44 2.19 -24.68
C GLU A 506 -5.09 2.27 -25.39
N ALA A 507 -4.47 3.46 -25.42
CA ALA A 507 -3.15 3.68 -25.99
C ALA A 507 -2.04 2.95 -25.22
N ASP A 508 -2.10 2.95 -23.88
CA ASP A 508 -1.17 2.19 -23.04
C ASP A 508 -1.37 0.68 -23.22
N LEU A 509 -2.62 0.21 -23.22
CA LEU A 509 -2.94 -1.21 -23.43
C LEU A 509 -2.47 -1.71 -24.80
N ALA A 510 -2.67 -0.91 -25.85
CA ALA A 510 -2.20 -1.23 -27.20
C ALA A 510 -0.67 -1.34 -27.29
N ARG A 511 0.05 -0.67 -26.39
CA ARG A 511 1.51 -0.73 -26.26
C ARG A 511 2.00 -1.78 -25.26
N GLY A 512 1.09 -2.56 -24.67
CA GLY A 512 1.41 -3.59 -23.68
C GLY A 512 1.65 -3.07 -22.26
N THR A 513 1.35 -1.80 -21.97
CA THR A 513 1.43 -1.26 -20.61
C THR A 513 0.10 -1.48 -19.89
N VAL A 514 0.13 -2.18 -18.76
CA VAL A 514 -1.07 -2.68 -18.07
C VAL A 514 -1.41 -1.94 -16.77
N TYR A 515 -0.71 -0.84 -16.48
CA TYR A 515 -0.96 -0.01 -15.31
C TYR A 515 -1.04 1.48 -15.69
N PRO A 516 -1.88 2.28 -15.01
CA PRO A 516 -1.95 3.71 -15.23
C PRO A 516 -0.68 4.42 -14.69
N ARG A 517 -0.61 5.75 -14.82
CA ARG A 517 0.50 6.54 -14.28
C ARG A 517 0.24 6.91 -12.82
N ILE A 518 1.30 6.93 -12.01
CA ILE A 518 1.19 7.33 -10.59
C ILE A 518 0.81 8.81 -10.44
N SER A 519 1.09 9.65 -11.44
CA SER A 519 0.64 11.05 -11.47
C SER A 519 -0.89 11.19 -11.47
N GLU A 520 -1.63 10.14 -11.85
CA GLU A 520 -3.09 10.11 -11.84
C GLU A 520 -3.67 9.48 -10.55
N LEU A 521 -2.83 9.21 -9.55
CA LEU A 521 -3.19 8.46 -8.33
C LEU A 521 -4.48 8.95 -7.66
N ARG A 522 -4.69 10.27 -7.59
CA ARG A 522 -5.89 10.85 -6.96
C ARG A 522 -7.16 10.49 -7.74
N ASN A 523 -7.12 10.62 -9.07
CA ASN A 523 -8.25 10.28 -9.95
C ASN A 523 -8.52 8.77 -9.93
N ILE A 524 -7.47 7.95 -9.95
CA ILE A 524 -7.57 6.49 -9.83
C ILE A 524 -8.22 6.12 -8.49
N SER A 525 -7.78 6.74 -7.40
CA SER A 525 -8.34 6.51 -6.06
C SER A 525 -9.84 6.84 -6.00
N VAL A 526 -10.27 7.94 -6.65
CA VAL A 526 -11.70 8.28 -6.78
C VAL A 526 -12.46 7.20 -7.55
N HIS A 527 -11.92 6.73 -8.68
CA HIS A 527 -12.56 5.70 -9.50
C HIS A 527 -12.70 4.38 -8.74
N VAL A 528 -11.60 3.90 -8.14
CA VAL A 528 -11.59 2.69 -7.33
C VAL A 528 -12.54 2.82 -6.13
N ALA A 529 -12.49 3.93 -5.39
CA ALA A 529 -13.37 4.15 -4.24
C ALA A 529 -14.84 4.17 -4.65
N THR A 530 -15.16 4.81 -5.77
CA THR A 530 -16.53 4.89 -6.30
C THR A 530 -17.05 3.50 -6.71
N ALA A 531 -16.23 2.69 -7.38
CA ALA A 531 -16.60 1.34 -7.78
C ALA A 531 -16.81 0.41 -6.57
N VAL A 532 -15.92 0.48 -5.59
CA VAL A 532 -16.04 -0.27 -4.33
C VAL A 532 -17.28 0.17 -3.55
N LEU A 533 -17.52 1.48 -3.42
CA LEU A 533 -18.69 2.02 -2.73
C LEU A 533 -19.99 1.58 -3.40
N LYS A 534 -20.04 1.60 -4.73
CA LYS A 534 -21.18 1.07 -5.52
C LYS A 534 -21.46 -0.40 -5.18
N ASP A 535 -20.43 -1.23 -5.12
CA ASP A 535 -20.57 -2.65 -4.81
C ASP A 535 -21.03 -2.89 -3.36
N ILE A 536 -20.51 -2.11 -2.39
CA ILE A 536 -20.96 -2.14 -1.00
C ILE A 536 -22.46 -1.78 -0.90
N VAL A 537 -22.85 -0.64 -1.47
CA VAL A 537 -24.24 -0.14 -1.46
C VAL A 537 -25.19 -1.14 -2.13
N ARG A 538 -24.76 -1.79 -3.22
CA ARG A 538 -25.56 -2.79 -3.93
C ARG A 538 -25.82 -4.06 -3.10
N ARG A 539 -24.87 -4.46 -2.25
CA ARG A 539 -24.96 -5.67 -1.42
C ARG A 539 -25.77 -5.47 -0.14
N ASP A 540 -25.96 -4.22 0.29
CA ASP A 540 -26.79 -3.85 1.43
C ASP A 540 -28.01 -3.03 0.97
N PRO A 541 -29.18 -3.67 0.77
CA PRO A 541 -30.41 -2.98 0.38
C PRO A 541 -30.92 -1.93 1.37
N SER A 542 -30.33 -1.85 2.58
CA SER A 542 -30.66 -0.86 3.60
C SER A 542 -29.63 0.27 3.73
N HIS A 543 -28.61 0.29 2.86
CA HIS A 543 -27.51 1.25 2.95
C HIS A 543 -28.02 2.70 2.79
N PRO A 544 -27.61 3.65 3.65
CA PRO A 544 -28.14 5.02 3.64
C PRO A 544 -27.81 5.81 2.35
N LEU A 545 -26.80 5.36 1.60
CA LEU A 545 -26.36 6.00 0.35
C LEU A 545 -27.12 5.51 -0.90
N ILE A 546 -28.13 4.65 -0.77
CA ILE A 546 -28.96 4.23 -1.91
C ILE A 546 -29.61 5.47 -2.55
N GLY A 547 -29.51 5.57 -3.87
CA GLY A 547 -30.08 6.67 -4.66
C GLY A 547 -29.31 7.99 -4.60
N GLN A 548 -28.17 8.04 -3.90
CA GLN A 548 -27.29 9.21 -3.86
C GLN A 548 -26.24 9.18 -4.98
N ASP A 549 -25.66 10.34 -5.31
CA ASP A 549 -24.46 10.40 -6.14
C ASP A 549 -23.24 9.97 -5.31
N LEU A 550 -22.84 8.72 -5.50
CA LEU A 550 -21.74 8.12 -4.74
C LEU A 550 -20.38 8.76 -5.06
N GLN A 551 -20.18 9.27 -6.28
CA GLN A 551 -18.92 9.91 -6.65
C GLN A 551 -18.81 11.30 -6.01
N GLU A 552 -19.88 12.10 -6.07
CA GLU A 552 -19.93 13.38 -5.35
C GLU A 552 -19.76 13.18 -3.84
N HIS A 553 -20.37 12.13 -3.30
CA HIS A 553 -20.20 11.78 -1.90
C HIS A 553 -18.73 11.44 -1.55
N ILE A 554 -18.04 10.66 -2.39
CA ILE A 554 -16.59 10.40 -2.23
C ILE A 554 -15.79 11.71 -2.28
N LEU A 555 -16.02 12.56 -3.27
CA LEU A 555 -15.28 13.82 -3.45
C LEU A 555 -15.48 14.77 -2.27
N SER A 556 -16.68 14.84 -1.70
CA SER A 556 -16.94 15.62 -0.49
C SER A 556 -16.14 15.14 0.73
N HIS A 557 -15.65 13.89 0.70
CA HIS A 557 -14.80 13.30 1.72
C HIS A 557 -13.29 13.34 1.39
N MET A 558 -12.87 14.11 0.38
CA MET A 558 -11.47 14.26 0.02
C MET A 558 -10.94 15.63 0.43
N TRP A 559 -9.99 15.63 1.35
CA TRP A 559 -9.26 16.81 1.79
C TRP A 559 -8.30 17.31 0.70
N GLU A 560 -8.23 18.63 0.56
CA GLU A 560 -7.29 19.34 -0.31
C GLU A 560 -6.22 20.06 0.53
N PRO A 561 -4.93 20.00 0.14
CA PRO A 561 -3.84 20.60 0.88
C PRO A 561 -3.74 22.11 0.65
N VAL A 562 -4.76 22.86 1.09
CA VAL A 562 -4.82 24.32 1.00
C VAL A 562 -4.87 24.97 2.39
N TYR A 563 -4.33 26.18 2.51
CA TYR A 563 -4.51 26.96 3.73
C TYR A 563 -5.91 27.57 3.77
N LEU A 564 -6.66 27.22 4.81
CA LEU A 564 -7.94 27.86 5.13
C LEU A 564 -7.70 29.13 5.97
N PRO A 565 -8.50 30.21 5.81
CA PRO A 565 -8.50 31.33 6.74
C PRO A 565 -8.77 30.87 8.17
N TYR A 566 -8.01 31.35 9.15
CA TYR A 566 -8.20 30.99 10.55
C TYR A 566 -9.10 31.99 11.27
N ARG A 567 -9.91 31.48 12.20
CA ARG A 567 -10.70 32.30 13.12
C ARG A 567 -10.42 31.86 14.55
N ARG A 568 -10.07 32.81 15.41
CA ARG A 568 -9.82 32.54 16.83
C ARG A 568 -11.13 32.14 17.51
N VAL A 569 -11.10 31.08 18.31
CA VAL A 569 -12.25 30.59 19.09
C VAL A 569 -11.94 30.37 20.55
#